data_AF-A0A956D8Z5-F1
#
_entry.id   AF-A0A956D8Z5-F1
#
_cell.length_a   1.000
_cell.length_b   1.000
_cell.length_c   1.000
_cell.angle_alpha   90.00
_cell.angle_beta   90.00
_cell.angle_gamma   90.00
#
_symmetry.space_group_name_H-M   'P 1'
#
loop_
_entity.id
_entity.type
_entity.pdbx_description
1 polymer ?
#
loop_
_entity_poly.entity_id
_entity_poly.type
_entity_poly.pdbx_seq_one_letter_code
_entity_poly.pdbx_strand_id
1 'polypeptide(L)'
;MSDWVDEDVTSDARSLRLDAKGLDASTGDRRIRATWEQVFGIALVPEDAPRQAFVLVPRRPPQPPWIEILPKDLPEELREEGLEGLARRVRERMAQRGYRSGGPTRPLLDPATLMQRVLAREEVPGALEVPVGAGPGGWWRRFLDVFAAGSAGGLAGLYAGAFSGNPMIALGVAAAGATVGASVPVALSSSFESLRARRRRPRVLVLAPDGCVVGLTSGPAVFAWGDIARFAVEDHAPEGRASPLRACLAVRKANGEVASLDGAWFAEPLPLIVAVAEAYRLRNTPR
;
A
#
# COMPACT_ATOMS: atom_id res chain seq x y z
N MET A 1 9.86 -15.15 -12.88
CA MET A 1 10.72 -13.98 -12.55
C MET A 1 10.14 -13.33 -11.31
N SER A 2 10.97 -12.76 -10.44
CA SER A 2 10.49 -12.01 -9.28
C SER A 2 9.69 -10.79 -9.75
N ASP A 3 8.51 -10.56 -9.18
CA ASP A 3 7.71 -9.36 -9.46
C ASP A 3 8.41 -8.07 -8.94
N TRP A 4 9.37 -8.22 -8.03
CA TRP A 4 10.13 -7.13 -7.42
C TRP A 4 11.32 -6.69 -8.27
N VAL A 5 11.69 -5.41 -8.15
CA VAL A 5 12.94 -4.88 -8.70
C VAL A 5 14.16 -5.48 -8.02
N ASP A 6 15.29 -5.50 -8.74
CA ASP A 6 16.56 -5.95 -8.17
C ASP A 6 17.15 -4.84 -7.30
N GLU A 7 17.49 -5.17 -6.05
CA GLU A 7 18.10 -4.24 -5.10
C GLU A 7 19.39 -4.83 -4.52
N ASP A 8 20.51 -4.13 -4.71
CA ASP A 8 21.83 -4.46 -4.17
C ASP A 8 22.26 -3.42 -3.14
N VAL A 9 23.06 -3.82 -2.13
CA VAL A 9 23.73 -2.85 -1.25
C VAL A 9 24.84 -2.15 -2.04
N THR A 10 24.90 -0.83 -1.94
CA THR A 10 25.95 -0.02 -2.59
C THR A 10 26.46 1.07 -1.65
N SER A 11 27.69 1.53 -1.90
CA SER A 11 28.27 2.74 -1.32
C SER A 11 28.37 3.87 -2.36
N ASP A 12 27.80 3.67 -3.54
CA ASP A 12 27.83 4.65 -4.62
C ASP A 12 27.12 5.94 -4.20
N ALA A 13 27.59 7.07 -4.73
CA ALA A 13 26.87 8.33 -4.60
C ALA A 13 25.47 8.22 -5.22
N ARG A 14 24.52 9.00 -4.69
CA ARG A 14 23.16 9.07 -5.21
C ARG A 14 23.19 9.47 -6.69
N SER A 15 22.57 8.66 -7.55
CA SER A 15 22.62 8.88 -9.01
C SER A 15 21.46 8.18 -9.71
N LEU A 16 21.04 8.73 -10.85
CA LEU A 16 20.07 8.10 -11.75
C LEU A 16 20.66 7.91 -13.14
N ARG A 17 20.52 6.69 -13.68
CA ARG A 17 20.78 6.38 -15.09
C ARG A 17 19.52 5.79 -15.72
N LEU A 18 19.21 6.27 -16.92
CA LEU A 18 18.14 5.74 -17.77
C LEU A 18 18.78 5.13 -19.00
N ASP A 19 18.38 3.91 -19.37
CA ASP A 19 18.83 3.26 -20.60
C ASP A 19 17.68 2.59 -21.36
N ALA A 20 18.00 1.83 -22.40
CA ALA A 20 16.99 1.15 -23.22
C ALA A 20 16.28 0.01 -22.48
N LYS A 21 16.91 -0.60 -21.47
CA LYS A 21 16.38 -1.73 -20.69
C LYS A 21 15.55 -1.25 -19.50
N GLY A 22 15.91 -0.13 -18.90
CA GLY A 22 15.22 0.39 -17.72
C GLY A 22 15.92 1.57 -17.07
N LEU A 23 15.83 1.59 -15.75
CA LEU A 23 16.47 2.55 -14.89
C LEU A 23 17.38 1.86 -13.87
N ASP A 24 18.47 2.53 -13.56
CA ASP A 24 19.41 2.14 -12.52
C ASP A 24 19.60 3.36 -11.61
N ALA A 25 19.21 3.22 -10.34
CA ALA A 25 19.23 4.31 -9.37
C ALA A 25 20.01 3.88 -8.13
N SER A 26 20.97 4.69 -7.71
CA SER A 26 21.62 4.58 -6.42
C SER A 26 20.95 5.53 -5.45
N THR A 27 20.35 5.03 -4.38
CA THR A 27 19.67 5.81 -3.34
C THR A 27 20.12 5.35 -1.95
N GLY A 28 20.75 6.23 -1.19
CA GLY A 28 21.26 5.89 0.13
C GLY A 28 22.31 4.78 0.04
N ASP A 29 22.05 3.65 0.70
CA ASP A 29 22.88 2.45 0.72
C ASP A 29 22.45 1.38 -0.29
N ARG A 30 21.57 1.71 -1.24
CA ARG A 30 21.00 0.74 -2.20
C ARG A 30 21.13 1.18 -3.64
N ARG A 31 21.41 0.20 -4.50
CA ARG A 31 21.29 0.31 -5.95
C ARG A 31 20.05 -0.46 -6.39
N ILE A 32 19.18 0.19 -7.13
CA ILE A 32 17.87 -0.31 -7.54
C ILE A 32 17.87 -0.36 -9.06
N ARG A 33 17.69 -1.57 -9.62
CA ARG A 33 17.55 -1.78 -11.06
C ARG A 33 16.13 -2.20 -11.37
N ALA A 34 15.43 -1.37 -12.14
CA ALA A 34 14.07 -1.65 -12.59
C ALA A 34 14.03 -1.64 -14.11
N THR A 35 13.50 -2.72 -14.70
CA THR A 35 13.18 -2.73 -16.12
C THR A 35 12.02 -1.78 -16.41
N TRP A 36 11.91 -1.28 -17.64
CA TRP A 36 10.74 -0.47 -18.04
C TRP A 36 9.41 -1.20 -17.85
N GLU A 37 9.43 -2.54 -17.81
CA GLU A 37 8.23 -3.35 -17.53
C GLU A 37 7.76 -3.29 -16.07
N GLN A 38 8.70 -3.08 -15.14
CA GLN A 38 8.43 -2.97 -13.72
C GLN A 38 8.00 -1.55 -13.32
N VAL A 39 8.40 -0.53 -14.09
CA VAL A 39 7.93 0.85 -13.88
C VAL A 39 6.45 0.97 -14.24
N PHE A 40 5.66 1.49 -13.32
CA PHE A 40 4.21 1.68 -13.53
C PHE A 40 3.73 3.12 -13.34
N GLY A 41 4.64 4.05 -13.10
CA GLY A 41 4.29 5.47 -13.09
C GLY A 41 5.43 6.35 -12.61
N ILE A 42 5.17 7.65 -12.63
CA ILE A 42 6.00 8.66 -11.99
C ILE A 42 5.10 9.74 -11.40
N ALA A 43 5.37 10.11 -10.14
CA ALA A 43 4.68 11.19 -9.45
C ALA A 43 5.63 12.37 -9.24
N LEU A 44 5.15 13.59 -9.48
CA LEU A 44 5.86 14.84 -9.23
C LEU A 44 5.28 15.49 -7.97
N VAL A 45 6.14 15.95 -7.06
CA VAL A 45 5.69 16.51 -5.78
C VAL A 45 6.41 17.84 -5.47
N PRO A 46 5.66 18.95 -5.29
CA PRO A 46 4.27 19.14 -5.76
C PRO A 46 4.18 19.08 -7.29
N GLU A 47 3.00 18.88 -7.85
CA GLU A 47 2.82 18.68 -9.31
C GLU A 47 3.18 19.95 -10.11
N ASP A 48 2.75 21.13 -9.65
CA ASP A 48 2.94 22.41 -10.37
C ASP A 48 4.35 23.01 -10.24
N ALA A 49 5.11 22.57 -9.24
CA ALA A 49 6.45 23.09 -8.94
C ALA A 49 7.33 21.98 -8.36
N PRO A 50 7.67 20.96 -9.17
CA PRO A 50 8.25 19.73 -8.68
C PRO A 50 9.59 19.97 -7.99
N ARG A 51 9.65 19.56 -6.72
CA ARG A 51 10.91 19.53 -5.94
C ARG A 51 11.50 18.14 -5.89
N GLN A 52 10.66 17.13 -6.14
CA GLN A 52 10.99 15.72 -6.03
C GLN A 52 10.18 14.97 -7.09
N ALA A 53 10.76 13.91 -7.65
CA ALA A 53 10.04 12.95 -8.47
C ALA A 53 10.11 11.56 -7.82
N PHE A 54 9.04 10.80 -7.94
CA PHE A 54 8.94 9.45 -7.40
C PHE A 54 8.63 8.49 -8.53
N VAL A 55 9.63 7.71 -8.95
CA VAL A 55 9.44 6.68 -9.96
C VAL A 55 8.84 5.45 -9.28
N LEU A 56 7.65 5.04 -9.73
CA LEU A 56 6.87 4.02 -9.06
C LEU A 56 7.25 2.62 -9.56
N VAL A 57 7.68 1.78 -8.63
CA VAL A 57 8.26 0.45 -8.89
C VAL A 57 7.90 -0.55 -7.80
N PRO A 58 7.74 -1.85 -8.13
CA PRO A 58 7.44 -2.88 -7.15
C PRO A 58 8.69 -3.16 -6.33
N ARG A 59 8.77 -2.59 -5.12
CA ARG A 59 9.86 -2.82 -4.17
C ARG A 59 9.41 -3.72 -3.03
N ARG A 60 10.33 -4.56 -2.54
CA ARG A 60 10.00 -5.52 -1.49
C ARG A 60 9.74 -4.79 -0.16
N PRO A 61 8.60 -5.01 0.51
CA PRO A 61 8.35 -4.47 1.84
C PRO A 61 9.50 -4.80 2.81
N PRO A 62 9.93 -3.87 3.67
CA PRO A 62 9.25 -2.62 4.04
C PRO A 62 9.67 -1.39 3.21
N GLN A 63 10.34 -1.58 2.07
CA GLN A 63 10.77 -0.44 1.25
C GLN A 63 9.57 0.27 0.62
N PRO A 64 9.61 1.60 0.48
CA PRO A 64 8.56 2.34 -0.22
C PRO A 64 8.44 1.86 -1.67
N PRO A 65 7.25 1.85 -2.27
CA PRO A 65 7.02 1.38 -3.64
C PRO A 65 7.42 2.41 -4.72
N TRP A 66 8.47 3.17 -4.43
CA TRP A 66 9.02 4.18 -5.32
C TRP A 66 10.52 4.38 -5.09
N ILE A 67 11.13 5.02 -6.07
CA ILE A 67 12.48 5.57 -6.03
C ILE A 67 12.32 7.08 -6.01
N GLU A 68 12.77 7.71 -4.93
CA GLU A 68 12.82 9.17 -4.82
C GLU A 68 13.98 9.70 -5.68
N ILE A 69 13.72 10.72 -6.48
CA ILE A 69 14.69 11.39 -7.34
C ILE A 69 14.63 12.89 -7.05
N LEU A 70 15.78 13.46 -6.69
CA LEU A 70 15.96 14.89 -6.48
C LEU A 70 16.58 15.52 -7.73
N PRO A 71 16.44 16.84 -7.94
CA PRO A 71 17.02 17.52 -9.10
C PRO A 71 18.53 17.30 -9.26
N LYS A 72 19.25 17.22 -8.13
CA LYS A 72 20.71 16.96 -8.09
C LYS A 72 21.11 15.55 -8.54
N ASP A 73 20.18 14.60 -8.52
CA ASP A 73 20.43 13.20 -8.89
C ASP A 73 20.26 12.97 -10.40
N LEU A 74 19.75 13.98 -11.12
CA LEU A 74 19.48 13.88 -12.56
C LEU A 74 20.77 13.71 -13.37
N PRO A 75 20.73 12.85 -14.40
CA PRO A 75 21.84 12.76 -15.35
C PRO A 75 22.01 14.10 -16.08
N GLU A 76 23.22 14.37 -16.54
CA GLU A 76 23.60 15.64 -17.17
C GLU A 76 22.64 16.06 -18.29
N GLU A 77 22.25 15.10 -19.14
CA GLU A 77 21.30 15.26 -20.25
C GLU A 77 19.88 15.71 -19.84
N LEU A 78 19.52 15.59 -18.56
CA LEU A 78 18.20 15.95 -18.02
C LEU A 78 18.25 17.15 -17.08
N ARG A 79 19.44 17.70 -16.79
CA ARG A 79 19.55 18.82 -15.84
C ARG A 79 18.83 20.07 -16.32
N GLU A 80 18.88 20.36 -17.62
CA GLU A 80 18.20 21.51 -18.22
C GLU A 80 16.67 21.34 -18.23
N GLU A 81 16.18 20.14 -18.55
CA GLU A 81 14.75 19.83 -18.55
C GLU A 81 14.16 19.61 -17.15
N GLY A 82 15.02 19.38 -16.15
CA GLY A 82 14.64 19.13 -14.76
C GLY A 82 13.80 17.87 -14.55
N LEU A 83 13.04 17.87 -13.45
CA LEU A 83 12.19 16.75 -13.05
C LEU A 83 11.00 16.54 -14.00
N GLU A 84 10.55 17.60 -14.67
CA GLU A 84 9.49 17.52 -15.69
C GLU A 84 9.97 16.77 -16.93
N GLY A 85 11.20 17.05 -17.39
CA GLY A 85 11.86 16.30 -18.45
C GLY A 85 11.98 14.81 -18.12
N LEU A 86 12.41 14.49 -16.89
CA LEU A 86 12.43 13.11 -16.39
C LEU A 86 11.03 12.47 -16.47
N ALA A 87 10.00 13.14 -15.96
CA ALA A 87 8.64 12.61 -15.96
C ALA A 87 8.11 12.37 -17.38
N ARG A 88 8.39 13.29 -18.31
CA ARG A 88 8.07 13.13 -19.72
C ARG A 88 8.76 11.89 -20.31
N ARG A 89 10.07 11.75 -20.15
CA ARG A 89 10.81 10.59 -20.69
C ARG A 89 10.31 9.27 -20.12
N VAL A 90 10.03 9.20 -18.81
CA VAL A 90 9.46 7.99 -18.18
C VAL A 90 8.09 7.67 -18.76
N ARG A 91 7.20 8.66 -18.90
CA ARG A 91 5.87 8.46 -19.48
C ARG A 91 5.92 8.05 -20.95
N GLU A 92 6.82 8.64 -21.75
CA GLU A 92 7.04 8.26 -23.14
C GLU A 92 7.52 6.81 -23.27
N ARG A 93 8.49 6.39 -22.44
CA ARG A 93 8.95 5.00 -22.40
C ARG A 93 7.84 4.03 -22.01
N MET A 94 7.01 4.41 -21.04
CA MET A 94 5.83 3.62 -20.66
C MET A 94 4.79 3.54 -21.79
N ALA A 95 4.60 4.60 -22.57
CA ALA A 95 3.65 4.62 -23.68
C ALA A 95 4.12 3.79 -24.89
N GLN A 96 5.44 3.70 -25.11
CA GLN A 96 6.05 2.85 -26.14
C GLN A 96 5.91 1.34 -25.86
N ARG A 97 5.41 0.97 -24.68
CA ARG A 97 5.11 -0.40 -24.27
C ARG A 97 3.90 -0.92 -25.05
N GLY A 98 4.11 -1.39 -26.27
CA GLY A 98 3.07 -2.07 -27.06
C GLY A 98 2.51 -3.28 -26.32
N TYR A 99 1.18 -3.29 -26.13
CA TYR A 99 0.17 -4.35 -25.84
C TYR A 99 0.54 -5.72 -25.20
N ARG A 100 1.78 -6.03 -24.81
CA ARG A 100 2.23 -7.37 -24.41
C ARG A 100 3.00 -7.40 -23.09
N SER A 101 2.63 -6.58 -22.13
CA SER A 101 2.95 -6.91 -20.74
C SER A 101 1.97 -7.98 -20.28
N GLY A 102 2.45 -9.22 -20.16
CA GLY A 102 1.68 -10.30 -19.55
C GLY A 102 1.08 -9.81 -18.25
N GLY A 103 -0.24 -9.95 -18.12
CA GLY A 103 -0.91 -9.76 -16.84
C GLY A 103 -0.26 -10.63 -15.77
N PRO A 104 -0.53 -10.36 -14.49
CA PRO A 104 0.11 -11.06 -13.37
C PRO A 104 0.12 -12.58 -13.59
N THR A 105 1.30 -13.19 -13.70
CA THR A 105 1.51 -14.65 -13.83
C THR A 105 1.22 -15.42 -12.54
N ARG A 106 0.60 -14.76 -11.55
CA ARG A 106 0.25 -15.32 -10.25
C ARG A 106 -1.27 -15.58 -10.18
N PRO A 107 -1.73 -16.54 -9.37
CA PRO A 107 -3.14 -16.68 -9.07
C PRO A 107 -3.66 -15.38 -8.43
N LEU A 108 -4.76 -14.83 -8.96
CA LEU A 108 -5.46 -13.71 -8.33
C LEU A 108 -5.98 -14.19 -6.97
N LEU A 109 -5.73 -13.42 -5.90
CA LEU A 109 -6.31 -13.68 -4.59
C LEU A 109 -7.74 -13.15 -4.57
N ASP A 110 -8.68 -13.94 -4.04
CA ASP A 110 -10.00 -13.42 -3.72
C ASP A 110 -9.92 -12.39 -2.57
N PRO A 111 -10.92 -11.49 -2.44
CA PRO A 111 -10.87 -10.42 -1.43
C PRO A 111 -10.70 -10.90 0.00
N ALA A 112 -11.27 -12.06 0.38
CA ALA A 112 -11.16 -12.59 1.73
C ALA A 112 -9.75 -13.11 2.00
N THR A 113 -9.16 -13.84 1.06
CA THR A 113 -7.77 -14.31 1.16
C THR A 113 -6.78 -13.13 1.18
N LEU A 114 -7.01 -12.11 0.33
CA LEU A 114 -6.18 -10.89 0.34
C LEU A 114 -6.23 -10.20 1.72
N MET A 115 -7.43 -10.03 2.29
CA MET A 115 -7.59 -9.46 3.63
C MET A 115 -6.83 -10.27 4.68
N GLN A 116 -7.02 -11.60 4.68
CA GLN A 116 -6.40 -12.50 5.64
C GLN A 116 -4.87 -12.37 5.61
N ARG A 117 -4.26 -12.40 4.42
CA ARG A 117 -2.80 -12.24 4.27
C ARG A 117 -2.31 -10.87 4.73
N VAL A 118 -3.05 -9.79 4.43
CA VAL A 118 -2.70 -8.45 4.88
C VAL A 118 -2.73 -8.34 6.39
N LEU A 119 -3.78 -8.86 7.04
CA LEU A 119 -3.93 -8.87 8.50
C LEU A 119 -2.88 -9.76 9.19
N ALA A 120 -2.56 -10.92 8.59
CA ALA A 120 -1.51 -11.82 9.05
C ALA A 120 -0.09 -11.25 8.81
N ARG A 121 0.03 -10.12 8.12
CA ARG A 121 1.31 -9.47 7.76
C ARG A 121 2.21 -10.38 6.91
N GLU A 122 1.58 -11.23 6.10
CA GLU A 122 2.21 -12.13 5.14
C GLU A 122 2.65 -11.38 3.88
N GLU A 123 3.58 -11.95 3.10
CA GLU A 123 3.97 -11.36 1.82
C GLU A 123 2.81 -11.52 0.81
N VAL A 124 2.39 -10.40 0.22
CA VAL A 124 1.44 -10.39 -0.90
C VAL A 124 2.25 -10.09 -2.16
N PRO A 125 2.48 -11.06 -3.06
CA PRO A 125 3.34 -10.86 -4.22
C PRO A 125 2.89 -9.69 -5.10
N GLY A 126 3.80 -8.79 -5.47
CA GLY A 126 3.46 -7.63 -6.29
C GLY A 126 2.59 -6.56 -5.59
N ALA A 127 2.28 -6.72 -4.30
CA ALA A 127 1.57 -5.69 -3.55
C ALA A 127 2.50 -4.55 -3.13
N LEU A 128 2.06 -3.32 -3.35
CA LEU A 128 2.74 -2.15 -2.86
C LEU A 128 2.27 -1.85 -1.45
N GLU A 129 3.21 -1.75 -0.52
CA GLU A 129 2.92 -1.35 0.86
C GLU A 129 3.34 0.10 1.06
N VAL A 130 2.38 0.98 1.35
CA VAL A 130 2.67 2.39 1.59
C VAL A 130 3.21 2.56 3.02
N PRO A 131 4.34 3.28 3.21
CA PRO A 131 4.91 3.51 4.53
C PRO A 131 3.93 4.17 5.51
N VAL A 132 3.86 3.59 6.70
CA VAL A 132 2.97 4.05 7.77
C VAL A 132 3.69 5.03 8.69
N GLY A 133 3.04 6.17 8.91
CA GLY A 133 3.44 7.22 9.85
C GLY A 133 3.09 6.88 11.29
N ALA A 134 3.17 7.87 12.19
CA ALA A 134 2.86 7.67 13.61
C ALA A 134 1.37 7.41 13.89
N GLY A 135 0.47 7.85 12.99
CA GLY A 135 -0.99 7.79 13.17
C GLY A 135 -1.50 8.81 14.19
N PRO A 136 -2.80 9.19 14.15
CA PRO A 136 -3.43 10.12 15.10
C PRO A 136 -3.68 9.52 16.50
N GLY A 137 -2.94 8.47 16.90
CA GLY A 137 -3.06 7.82 18.20
C GLY A 137 -2.99 6.29 18.08
N GLY A 138 -2.33 5.63 19.04
CA GLY A 138 -2.01 4.19 19.00
C GLY A 138 -3.18 3.20 19.11
N TRP A 139 -4.43 3.66 18.94
CA TRP A 139 -5.62 2.82 19.10
C TRP A 139 -5.81 1.84 17.93
N TRP A 140 -5.54 2.23 16.68
CA TRP A 140 -5.54 1.31 15.53
C TRP A 140 -4.44 0.25 15.66
N ARG A 141 -3.27 0.64 16.20
CA ARG A 141 -2.18 -0.30 16.49
C ARG A 141 -2.63 -1.32 17.53
N ARG A 142 -3.31 -0.87 18.59
CA ARG A 142 -3.96 -1.75 19.58
C ARG A 142 -5.07 -2.61 18.96
N PHE A 143 -5.90 -2.07 18.07
CA PHE A 143 -6.96 -2.82 17.38
C PHE A 143 -6.40 -3.92 16.48
N LEU A 144 -5.41 -3.60 15.63
CA LEU A 144 -4.69 -4.58 14.82
C LEU A 144 -3.93 -5.60 15.67
N ASP A 145 -3.34 -5.19 16.80
CA ASP A 145 -2.65 -6.11 17.70
C ASP A 145 -3.64 -7.03 18.46
N VAL A 146 -4.85 -6.56 18.78
CA VAL A 146 -5.95 -7.36 19.35
C VAL A 146 -6.53 -8.33 18.32
N PHE A 147 -6.75 -7.88 17.08
CA PHE A 147 -7.19 -8.75 15.97
C PHE A 147 -6.14 -9.82 15.64
N ALA A 148 -4.86 -9.44 15.57
CA ALA A 148 -3.76 -10.38 15.35
C ALA A 148 -3.58 -11.35 16.53
N ALA A 149 -3.84 -10.93 17.77
CA ALA A 149 -3.83 -11.81 18.95
C ALA A 149 -5.01 -12.78 19.01
N GLY A 150 -6.15 -12.48 18.36
CA GLY A 150 -7.33 -13.35 18.28
C GLY A 150 -7.27 -14.46 17.22
N SER A 151 -6.15 -14.60 16.50
CA SER A 151 -6.00 -15.49 15.32
C SER A 151 -5.69 -16.96 15.63
N ALA A 152 -5.86 -17.43 16.87
CA ALA A 152 -5.79 -18.85 17.23
C ALA A 152 -7.17 -19.44 17.56
N GLY A 153 -8.17 -19.20 16.70
CA GLY A 153 -9.50 -19.86 16.75
C GLY A 153 -10.73 -18.96 16.67
N GLY A 154 -10.62 -17.63 16.78
CA GLY A 154 -11.77 -16.72 16.88
C GLY A 154 -12.39 -16.24 15.56
N LEU A 155 -11.79 -16.57 14.42
CA LEU A 155 -12.16 -15.99 13.12
C LEU A 155 -13.46 -16.55 12.51
N ALA A 156 -14.16 -17.50 13.11
CA ALA A 156 -15.47 -17.93 12.59
C ALA A 156 -16.64 -17.05 13.10
N GLY A 157 -16.53 -16.47 14.30
CA GLY A 157 -17.64 -15.78 14.97
C GLY A 157 -17.86 -14.32 14.56
N LEU A 158 -16.81 -13.59 14.20
CA LEU A 158 -16.91 -12.17 13.85
C LEU A 158 -17.42 -11.90 12.42
N TYR A 159 -17.30 -12.87 11.52
CA TYR A 159 -17.74 -12.72 10.12
C TYR A 159 -19.26 -12.66 9.98
N ALA A 160 -20.02 -13.18 10.95
CA ALA A 160 -21.48 -13.04 10.98
C ALA A 160 -21.93 -11.63 11.43
N GLY A 161 -21.12 -10.90 12.22
CA GLY A 161 -21.46 -9.57 12.73
C GLY A 161 -21.12 -8.41 11.79
N ALA A 162 -20.13 -8.58 10.90
CA ALA A 162 -19.70 -7.54 9.97
C ALA A 162 -20.74 -7.21 8.87
N PHE A 163 -21.71 -8.09 8.62
CA PHE A 163 -22.82 -7.84 7.70
C PHE A 163 -24.07 -7.22 8.37
N SER A 164 -24.11 -7.07 9.70
CA SER A 164 -25.32 -6.62 10.41
C SER A 164 -25.32 -5.15 10.83
N GLY A 165 -24.26 -4.38 10.53
CA GLY A 165 -24.22 -2.92 10.75
C GLY A 165 -24.42 -2.46 12.20
N ASN A 166 -24.24 -3.33 13.20
CA ASN A 166 -24.51 -3.00 14.61
C ASN A 166 -23.37 -3.45 15.54
N PRO A 167 -22.63 -2.51 16.17
CA PRO A 167 -21.46 -2.83 16.99
C PRO A 167 -21.78 -3.61 18.28
N MET A 168 -23.03 -3.68 18.72
CA MET A 168 -23.42 -4.44 19.92
C MET A 168 -23.49 -5.95 19.69
N ILE A 169 -23.74 -6.41 18.46
CA ILE A 169 -23.82 -7.85 18.14
C ILE A 169 -22.42 -8.48 18.07
N ALA A 170 -21.41 -7.72 17.62
CA ALA A 170 -20.02 -8.14 17.62
C ALA A 170 -19.48 -8.42 19.05
N LEU A 171 -19.98 -7.69 20.05
CA LEU A 171 -19.61 -7.91 21.46
C LEU A 171 -20.28 -9.17 22.05
N GLY A 172 -21.50 -9.48 21.62
CA GLY A 172 -22.26 -10.64 22.11
C GLY A 172 -21.66 -11.99 21.70
N VAL A 173 -21.11 -12.08 20.49
CA VAL A 173 -20.48 -13.34 20.00
C VAL A 173 -19.14 -13.60 20.69
N ALA A 174 -18.40 -12.56 21.09
CA ALA A 174 -17.16 -12.70 21.86
C ALA A 174 -17.40 -13.26 23.27
N ALA A 175 -18.56 -13.00 23.88
CA ALA A 175 -18.90 -13.49 25.22
C ALA A 175 -19.38 -14.96 25.21
N ALA A 176 -19.96 -15.45 24.11
CA ALA A 176 -20.52 -16.80 24.03
C ALA A 176 -19.49 -17.90 23.71
N GLY A 177 -18.31 -17.55 23.18
CA GLY A 177 -17.28 -18.53 22.80
C GLY A 177 -16.36 -19.01 23.94
N ALA A 178 -16.52 -18.48 25.16
CA ALA A 178 -15.58 -18.72 26.26
C ALA A 178 -15.93 -19.89 27.19
N THR A 179 -16.99 -20.67 26.92
CA THR A 179 -17.54 -21.63 27.91
C THR A 179 -17.53 -23.11 27.52
N VAL A 180 -16.71 -23.56 26.56
CA VAL A 180 -16.54 -25.01 26.33
C VAL A 180 -15.07 -25.43 26.29
N GLY A 181 -14.58 -25.84 27.47
CA GLY A 181 -13.93 -27.13 27.68
C GLY A 181 -12.68 -27.53 26.88
N ALA A 182 -11.55 -27.49 27.58
CA ALA A 182 -10.49 -28.52 27.62
C ALA A 182 -9.60 -28.82 26.37
N SER A 183 -8.30 -28.58 26.60
CA SER A 183 -7.13 -29.39 26.19
C SER A 183 -6.89 -29.68 24.70
N VAL A 184 -6.08 -28.83 24.06
CA VAL A 184 -5.19 -29.24 22.95
C VAL A 184 -3.83 -28.54 23.13
N PRO A 185 -2.73 -29.27 23.44
CA PRO A 185 -1.39 -28.71 23.45
C PRO A 185 -0.85 -28.73 22.02
N VAL A 186 -1.18 -27.73 21.21
CA VAL A 186 -0.55 -27.53 19.91
C VAL A 186 -0.19 -26.06 19.76
N ALA A 187 1.07 -25.82 19.37
CA ALA A 187 1.63 -24.56 18.86
C ALA A 187 2.45 -23.68 19.83
N LEU A 188 3.54 -24.25 20.37
CA LEU A 188 4.70 -23.46 20.79
C LEU A 188 5.51 -22.90 19.59
N SER A 189 5.25 -23.37 18.36
CA SER A 189 5.88 -22.85 17.13
C SER A 189 5.18 -21.62 16.54
N SER A 190 3.85 -21.49 16.66
CA SER A 190 3.10 -20.33 16.16
C SER A 190 3.36 -19.04 16.95
N SER A 191 3.89 -19.17 18.17
CA SER A 191 4.24 -18.04 19.02
C SER A 191 5.44 -17.26 18.50
N PHE A 192 6.40 -17.91 17.83
CA PHE A 192 7.61 -17.23 17.34
C PHE A 192 7.38 -16.48 16.02
N GLU A 193 6.57 -17.02 15.11
CA GLU A 193 6.16 -16.33 13.88
C GLU A 193 5.21 -15.18 14.17
N SER A 194 4.25 -15.35 15.08
CA SER A 194 3.39 -14.24 15.53
C SER A 194 4.16 -13.15 16.27
N LEU A 195 5.21 -13.48 17.03
CA LEU A 195 6.13 -12.49 17.64
C LEU A 195 7.00 -11.77 16.59
N ARG A 196 7.46 -12.44 15.53
CA ARG A 196 8.17 -11.79 14.41
C ARG A 196 7.23 -10.91 13.58
N ALA A 197 6.00 -11.35 13.33
CA ALA A 197 4.97 -10.56 12.65
C ALA A 197 4.62 -9.29 13.44
N ARG A 198 4.60 -9.36 14.78
CA ARG A 198 4.41 -8.20 15.68
C ARG A 198 5.50 -7.13 15.56
N ARG A 199 6.71 -7.47 15.10
CA ARG A 199 7.79 -6.49 14.84
C ARG A 199 7.64 -5.74 13.51
N ARG A 200 6.80 -6.23 12.58
CA ARG A 200 6.53 -5.52 11.31
C ARG A 200 5.54 -4.38 11.55
N ARG A 201 5.81 -3.22 10.94
CA ARG A 201 4.93 -2.04 11.05
C ARG A 201 3.51 -2.41 10.55
N PRO A 202 2.44 -1.86 11.14
CA PRO A 202 1.09 -2.05 10.64
C PRO A 202 0.99 -1.61 9.17
N ARG A 203 0.06 -2.18 8.41
CA ARG A 203 -0.20 -1.84 7.00
C ARG A 203 -1.52 -1.07 6.94
N VAL A 204 -1.48 0.20 6.54
CA VAL A 204 -2.70 1.03 6.46
C VAL A 204 -3.19 1.19 5.01
N LEU A 205 -2.31 1.04 4.02
CA LEU A 205 -2.68 0.94 2.61
C LEU A 205 -1.83 -0.11 1.91
N VAL A 206 -2.48 -1.12 1.35
CA VAL A 206 -1.86 -2.17 0.52
C VAL A 206 -2.51 -2.15 -0.85
N LEU A 207 -1.73 -1.89 -1.89
CA LEU A 207 -2.19 -1.91 -3.29
C LEU A 207 -1.73 -3.21 -3.92
N ALA A 208 -2.60 -4.21 -4.00
CA ALA A 208 -2.31 -5.51 -4.59
C ALA A 208 -2.84 -5.58 -6.03
N PRO A 209 -2.27 -6.41 -6.92
CA PRO A 209 -2.80 -6.57 -8.28
C PRO A 209 -4.29 -6.91 -8.33
N ASP A 210 -4.83 -7.59 -7.30
CA ASP A 210 -6.22 -8.06 -7.26
C ASP A 210 -7.20 -7.04 -6.63
N GLY A 211 -6.68 -6.01 -5.98
CA GLY A 211 -7.46 -5.00 -5.27
C GLY A 211 -6.62 -4.23 -4.27
N CYS A 212 -7.24 -3.38 -3.46
CA CYS A 212 -6.55 -2.71 -2.37
C CYS A 212 -7.16 -3.02 -1.01
N VAL A 213 -6.31 -3.00 0.02
CA VAL A 213 -6.73 -3.05 1.42
C VAL A 213 -6.43 -1.72 2.07
N VAL A 214 -7.45 -1.13 2.70
CA VAL A 214 -7.37 0.19 3.34
C VAL A 214 -7.76 0.03 4.81
N GLY A 215 -6.91 0.50 5.71
CA GLY A 215 -7.17 0.48 7.15
C GLY A 215 -8.05 1.66 7.57
N LEU A 216 -9.35 1.62 7.27
CA LEU A 216 -10.29 2.69 7.60
C LEU A 216 -10.50 2.81 9.12
N THR A 217 -11.03 3.95 9.55
CA THR A 217 -11.43 4.18 10.95
C THR A 217 -12.44 3.15 11.47
N SER A 218 -13.37 2.69 10.62
CA SER A 218 -14.37 1.68 10.97
C SER A 218 -13.86 0.24 10.97
N GLY A 219 -12.67 -0.02 10.43
CA GLY A 219 -12.20 -1.38 10.16
C GLY A 219 -11.38 -1.46 8.86
N PRO A 220 -10.49 -2.45 8.71
CA PRO A 220 -9.84 -2.68 7.45
C PRO A 220 -10.90 -3.11 6.41
N ALA A 221 -10.81 -2.57 5.20
CA ALA A 221 -11.71 -2.90 4.09
C ALA A 221 -10.89 -3.31 2.87
N VAL A 222 -11.40 -4.29 2.11
CA VAL A 222 -10.85 -4.66 0.80
C VAL A 222 -11.76 -4.10 -0.29
N PHE A 223 -11.15 -3.57 -1.34
CA PHE A 223 -11.84 -3.07 -2.52
C PHE A 223 -11.26 -3.74 -3.76
N ALA A 224 -12.12 -4.25 -4.64
CA ALA A 224 -11.69 -4.65 -5.97
C ALA A 224 -11.43 -3.38 -6.81
N TRP A 225 -10.53 -3.45 -7.79
CA TRP A 225 -10.20 -2.28 -8.62
C TRP A 225 -11.39 -1.73 -9.41
N GLY A 226 -12.34 -2.59 -9.79
CA GLY A 226 -13.58 -2.17 -10.46
C GLY A 226 -14.54 -1.39 -9.56
N ASP A 227 -14.42 -1.54 -8.24
CA ASP A 227 -15.28 -0.84 -7.27
C ASP A 227 -14.76 0.56 -6.96
N ILE A 228 -13.55 0.91 -7.39
CA ILE A 228 -12.89 2.18 -7.06
C ILE A 228 -12.96 3.10 -8.27
N ALA A 229 -13.66 4.22 -8.10
CA ALA A 229 -13.69 5.29 -9.10
C ALA A 229 -12.38 6.10 -9.08
N ARG A 230 -11.95 6.55 -7.90
CA ARG A 230 -10.70 7.32 -7.73
C ARG A 230 -10.22 7.41 -6.28
N PHE A 231 -8.94 7.70 -6.11
CA PHE A 231 -8.33 8.20 -4.89
C PHE A 231 -8.18 9.73 -4.98
N ALA A 232 -8.38 10.44 -3.86
CA ALA A 232 -8.23 11.89 -3.79
C ALA A 232 -7.77 12.34 -2.40
N VAL A 233 -7.21 13.55 -2.33
CA VAL A 233 -7.04 14.27 -1.07
C VAL A 233 -8.31 15.05 -0.81
N GLU A 234 -8.97 14.77 0.31
CA GLU A 234 -10.20 15.48 0.70
C GLU A 234 -10.20 15.77 2.19
N ASP A 235 -10.79 16.90 2.56
CA ASP A 235 -10.94 17.28 3.95
C ASP A 235 -12.16 16.59 4.55
N HIS A 236 -11.93 15.70 5.51
CA HIS A 236 -12.98 14.98 6.23
C HIS A 236 -12.87 15.24 7.72
N ALA A 237 -14.01 15.27 8.41
CA ALA A 237 -14.02 15.30 9.86
C ALA A 237 -13.65 13.91 10.40
N PRO A 238 -12.88 13.81 11.51
CA PRO A 238 -12.63 12.52 12.13
C PRO A 238 -13.94 11.91 12.63
N GLU A 239 -14.05 10.57 12.58
CA GLU A 239 -15.26 9.85 13.03
C GLU A 239 -15.72 10.31 14.42
N GLY A 240 -17.02 10.60 14.54
CA GLY A 240 -17.64 11.04 15.80
C GLY A 240 -17.39 12.51 16.17
N ARG A 241 -16.76 13.31 15.30
CA ARG A 241 -16.58 14.76 15.49
C ARG A 241 -16.95 15.51 14.23
N ALA A 242 -17.52 16.71 14.37
CA ALA A 242 -17.84 17.58 13.23
C ALA A 242 -16.65 18.45 12.78
N SER A 243 -15.61 18.60 13.63
CA SER A 243 -14.51 19.55 13.44
C SER A 243 -13.34 19.23 14.39
N PRO A 244 -12.08 19.63 14.08
CA PRO A 244 -11.64 20.23 12.82
C PRO A 244 -11.57 19.21 11.69
N LEU A 245 -11.80 19.69 10.46
CA LEU A 245 -11.54 18.92 9.24
C LEU A 245 -10.04 18.64 9.12
N ARG A 246 -9.71 17.46 8.58
CA ARG A 246 -8.34 17.03 8.34
C ARG A 246 -8.22 16.50 6.93
N ALA A 247 -7.07 16.73 6.32
CA ALA A 247 -6.73 16.13 5.03
C ALA A 247 -6.67 14.61 5.19
N CYS A 248 -7.51 13.92 4.44
CA CYS A 248 -7.64 12.47 4.43
C CYS A 248 -7.38 11.92 3.02
N LEU A 249 -6.88 10.70 2.96
CA LEU A 249 -6.97 9.89 1.75
C LEU A 249 -8.43 9.45 1.59
N ALA A 250 -9.11 9.95 0.56
CA ALA A 250 -10.45 9.55 0.20
C ALA A 250 -10.41 8.51 -0.92
N VAL A 251 -11.08 7.38 -0.69
CA VAL A 251 -11.35 6.34 -1.68
C VAL A 251 -12.80 6.49 -2.13
N ARG A 252 -13.00 7.03 -3.32
CA ARG A 252 -14.32 7.13 -3.93
C ARG A 252 -14.64 5.84 -4.67
N LYS A 253 -15.72 5.21 -4.26
CA LYS A 253 -16.23 4.01 -4.91
C LYS A 253 -17.03 4.36 -6.17
N ALA A 254 -17.17 3.40 -7.06
CA ALA A 254 -17.98 3.52 -8.29
C ALA A 254 -19.47 3.79 -7.99
N ASN A 255 -19.97 3.35 -6.84
CA ASN A 255 -21.33 3.61 -6.37
C ASN A 255 -21.52 5.02 -5.74
N GLY A 256 -20.47 5.84 -5.69
CA GLY A 256 -20.50 7.20 -5.11
C GLY A 256 -20.19 7.28 -3.61
N GLU A 257 -20.08 6.15 -2.91
CA GLU A 257 -19.66 6.14 -1.50
C GLU A 257 -18.21 6.59 -1.35
N VAL A 258 -17.90 7.22 -0.22
CA VAL A 258 -16.55 7.67 0.11
C VAL A 258 -16.09 7.00 1.40
N ALA A 259 -14.97 6.28 1.31
CA ALA A 259 -14.26 5.79 2.48
C ALA A 259 -13.04 6.69 2.70
N SER A 260 -12.79 7.13 3.93
CA SER A 260 -11.70 8.07 4.23
C SER A 260 -10.73 7.50 5.26
N LEU A 261 -9.47 7.93 5.15
CA LEU A 261 -8.37 7.56 6.03
C LEU A 261 -7.55 8.80 6.38
N ASP A 262 -7.40 9.10 7.68
CA ASP A 262 -6.67 10.28 8.17
C ASP A 262 -5.22 10.30 7.62
N GLY A 263 -4.82 11.43 7.03
CA GLY A 263 -3.48 11.61 6.48
C GLY A 263 -2.35 11.38 7.47
N ALA A 264 -2.60 11.57 8.78
CA ALA A 264 -1.63 11.31 9.84
C ALA A 264 -1.17 9.84 9.92
N TRP A 265 -1.87 8.91 9.25
CA TRP A 265 -1.44 7.52 9.12
C TRP A 265 -0.29 7.30 8.15
N PHE A 266 0.02 8.27 7.29
CA PHE A 266 1.09 8.14 6.30
C PHE A 266 2.37 8.84 6.78
N ALA A 267 3.51 8.24 6.46
CA ALA A 267 4.80 8.88 6.70
C ALA A 267 5.12 9.95 5.64
N GLU A 268 4.44 9.87 4.49
CA GLU A 268 4.67 10.70 3.32
C GLU A 268 3.48 11.62 3.01
N PRO A 269 3.68 12.70 2.23
CA PRO A 269 2.59 13.60 1.86
C PRO A 269 1.45 12.89 1.12
N LEU A 270 0.20 13.21 1.48
CA LEU A 270 -0.99 12.65 0.84
C LEU A 270 -1.01 12.76 -0.70
N PRO A 271 -0.55 13.86 -1.33
CA PRO A 271 -0.48 13.94 -2.79
C PRO A 271 0.35 12.82 -3.43
N LEU A 272 1.47 12.42 -2.79
CA LEU A 272 2.27 11.29 -3.26
C LEU A 272 1.48 9.98 -3.14
N ILE A 273 0.82 9.76 -1.99
CA ILE A 273 0.04 8.55 -1.75
C ILE A 273 -1.09 8.40 -2.76
N VAL A 274 -1.80 9.49 -3.05
CA VAL A 274 -2.86 9.53 -4.08
C VAL A 274 -2.29 9.23 -5.45
N ALA A 275 -1.17 9.85 -5.85
CA ALA A 275 -0.55 9.62 -7.14
C ALA A 275 -0.14 8.14 -7.33
N VAL A 276 0.39 7.51 -6.28
CA VAL A 276 0.75 6.08 -6.28
C VAL A 276 -0.50 5.21 -6.41
N ALA A 277 -1.54 5.48 -5.62
CA ALA A 277 -2.77 4.72 -5.62
C ALA A 277 -3.52 4.83 -6.96
N GLU A 278 -3.58 6.03 -7.55
CA GLU A 278 -4.18 6.24 -8.88
C GLU A 278 -3.39 5.57 -10.00
N ALA A 279 -2.06 5.70 -10.01
CA ALA A 279 -1.23 5.03 -11.02
C ALA A 279 -1.42 3.51 -10.96
N TYR A 280 -1.49 2.96 -9.76
CA TYR A 280 -1.70 1.53 -9.57
C TYR A 280 -3.12 1.08 -9.93
N ARG A 281 -4.15 1.87 -9.59
CA ARG A 281 -5.53 1.64 -10.01
C ARG A 281 -5.64 1.60 -11.53
N LEU A 282 -5.16 2.63 -12.22
CA LEU A 282 -5.20 2.75 -13.68
C LEU A 282 -4.50 1.59 -14.40
N ARG A 283 -3.47 1.01 -13.79
CA ARG A 283 -2.78 -0.18 -14.31
C ARG A 283 -3.62 -1.46 -14.19
N ASN A 284 -4.41 -1.59 -13.14
CA ASN A 284 -5.11 -2.84 -12.79
C ASN A 284 -6.62 -2.78 -13.05
N THR A 285 -7.19 -1.62 -13.39
CA THR A 285 -8.56 -1.51 -13.90
C THR A 285 -8.59 -1.94 -15.36
N PRO A 286 -9.30 -3.02 -15.73
CA PRO A 286 -9.49 -3.39 -17.13
C PRO A 286 -10.19 -2.26 -17.89
N ARG A 287 -9.66 -1.92 -19.08
CA ARG A 287 -10.28 -0.94 -19.99
C ARG A 287 -11.42 -1.56 -20.78
#